data_AF-A0A937MWM9-F1
#
_entry.id   AF-A0A937MWM9-F1
#
_cell.length_a   1.000
_cell.length_b   1.000
_cell.length_c   1.000
_cell.angle_alpha   90.00
_cell.angle_beta   90.00
_cell.angle_gamma   90.00
#
_symmetry.space_group_name_H-M   'P 1'
#
loop_
_entity.id
_entity.type
_entity.pdbx_description
1 polymer ?
#
loop_
_entity_poly.entity_id
_entity_poly.type
_entity_poly.pdbx_seq_one_letter_code
_entity_poly.pdbx_strand_id
1 'polypeptide(L)'
;MKFIAAILLISYLLLPSISLGENNSLQKAYDMYYRGDKQKAIELVEGSLGPNSDPAAYYFLGYAYYEMQRMEKAAKYFNEAYIRRPFYSPIPSGSK
;
A
#
# COMPACT_ATOMS: atom_id res chain seq x y z
N MET A 1 -18.88 -0.48 -38.85
CA MET A 1 -18.04 0.68 -38.44
C MET A 1 -18.37 1.17 -37.02
N LYS A 2 -19.57 1.72 -36.75
CA LYS A 2 -19.92 2.31 -35.43
C LYS A 2 -19.94 1.31 -34.25
N PHE A 3 -20.39 0.07 -34.48
CA PHE A 3 -20.40 -0.98 -33.44
C PHE A 3 -19.00 -1.45 -33.04
N ILE A 4 -18.06 -1.51 -33.99
CA ILE A 4 -16.66 -1.90 -33.71
C ILE A 4 -15.97 -0.81 -32.89
N ALA A 5 -16.24 0.47 -33.20
CA ALA A 5 -15.74 1.59 -32.41
C ALA A 5 -16.29 1.60 -30.97
N ALA A 6 -17.56 1.23 -30.77
CA ALA A 6 -18.16 1.12 -29.44
C ALA A 6 -17.54 -0.03 -28.61
N ILE A 7 -17.27 -1.18 -29.23
CA ILE A 7 -16.64 -2.33 -28.56
C ILE A 7 -15.20 -1.99 -28.13
N LEU A 8 -14.44 -1.30 -28.99
CA LEU A 8 -13.08 -0.85 -28.66
C LEU A 8 -13.06 0.19 -27.53
N LEU A 9 -14.05 1.09 -27.48
CA LEU A 9 -14.20 2.09 -26.42
C LEU A 9 -14.50 1.43 -25.06
N ILE A 10 -15.40 0.44 -25.04
CA ILE A 10 -15.76 -0.32 -23.83
C ILE A 10 -14.57 -1.17 -23.36
N SER A 11 -13.84 -1.79 -24.28
CA SER A 11 -12.62 -2.54 -23.97
C SER A 11 -11.54 -1.65 -23.34
N TYR A 12 -11.42 -0.38 -23.77
CA TYR A 12 -10.44 0.57 -23.23
C TYR A 12 -10.81 1.08 -21.83
N LEU A 13 -12.11 1.19 -21.53
CA LEU A 13 -12.63 1.61 -20.23
C LEU A 13 -12.46 0.56 -19.11
N LEU A 14 -12.28 -0.72 -19.46
CA LEU A 14 -12.10 -1.81 -18.50
C LEU A 14 -10.63 -2.09 -18.14
N LEU A 15 -9.66 -1.46 -18.83
CA LEU A 15 -8.23 -1.68 -18.60
C LEU A 15 -7.66 -1.11 -17.28
N PRO A 16 -8.21 -0.08 -16.60
CA PRO A 16 -7.63 0.37 -15.35
C PRO A 16 -7.95 -0.53 -14.15
N SER A 17 -8.81 -1.54 -14.30
CA SER A 17 -9.20 -2.44 -13.20
C SER A 17 -8.18 -3.54 -12.88
N ILE A 18 -7.07 -3.65 -13.62
CA ILE A 18 -6.08 -4.74 -13.41
C ILE A 18 -5.12 -4.43 -12.24
N SER A 19 -5.19 -3.24 -11.63
CA SER A 19 -4.42 -2.90 -10.42
C SER A 19 -5.00 -3.49 -9.11
N LEU A 20 -5.90 -4.47 -9.17
CA LEU A 20 -6.58 -5.04 -7.99
C LEU A 20 -5.74 -6.05 -7.18
N GLY A 21 -4.54 -6.41 -7.65
CA GLY A 21 -3.69 -7.39 -6.95
C GLY A 21 -3.18 -6.90 -5.58
N GLU A 22 -2.89 -5.61 -5.46
CA GLU A 22 -2.20 -5.07 -4.27
C GLU A 22 -3.16 -4.63 -3.15
N ASN A 23 -4.34 -4.12 -3.50
CA ASN A 23 -5.34 -3.70 -2.50
C ASN A 23 -5.82 -4.87 -1.63
N ASN A 24 -5.83 -6.09 -2.16
CA ASN A 24 -6.32 -7.27 -1.45
C ASN A 24 -5.35 -7.72 -0.34
N SER A 25 -4.04 -7.67 -0.57
CA SER A 25 -3.06 -8.08 0.46
C SER A 25 -3.06 -7.12 1.64
N LEU A 26 -3.11 -5.80 1.37
CA LEU A 26 -3.12 -4.77 2.41
C LEU A 26 -4.41 -4.81 3.23
N GLN A 27 -5.58 -4.92 2.59
CA GLN A 27 -6.85 -5.03 3.31
C GLN A 27 -6.88 -6.25 4.23
N LYS A 28 -6.47 -7.42 3.70
CA LYS A 28 -6.35 -8.65 4.48
C LYS A 28 -5.36 -8.50 5.64
N ALA A 29 -4.26 -7.79 5.43
CA ALA A 29 -3.29 -7.50 6.48
C ALA A 29 -3.89 -6.66 7.61
N TYR A 30 -4.64 -5.59 7.31
CA TYR A 30 -5.36 -4.82 8.33
C TYR A 30 -6.31 -5.71 9.14
N ASP A 31 -7.11 -6.56 8.49
CA ASP A 31 -8.02 -7.47 9.20
C ASP A 31 -7.26 -8.44 10.12
N MET A 32 -6.14 -9.00 9.65
CA MET A 32 -5.28 -9.86 10.47
C MET A 32 -4.67 -9.09 11.64
N TYR A 33 -4.20 -7.86 11.39
CA TYR A 33 -3.59 -7.00 12.38
C TYR A 33 -4.54 -6.69 13.54
N TYR A 34 -5.77 -6.28 13.24
CA TYR A 34 -6.78 -5.96 14.26
C TYR A 34 -7.34 -7.20 14.98
N ARG A 35 -7.23 -8.39 14.39
CA ARG A 35 -7.52 -9.66 15.06
C ARG A 35 -6.40 -10.14 16.00
N GLY A 36 -5.26 -9.44 16.03
CA GLY A 36 -4.12 -9.77 16.88
C GLY A 36 -3.04 -10.61 16.19
N ASP A 37 -3.25 -11.06 14.95
CA ASP A 37 -2.26 -11.74 14.12
C ASP A 37 -1.25 -10.74 13.51
N LYS A 38 -0.72 -9.80 14.32
CA LYS A 38 0.12 -8.67 13.87
C LYS A 38 1.34 -9.12 13.06
N GLN A 39 2.02 -10.17 13.52
CA GLN A 39 3.21 -10.70 12.85
C GLN A 39 2.91 -11.27 11.47
N LYS A 40 1.82 -12.05 11.33
CA LYS A 40 1.42 -12.60 10.03
C LYS A 40 0.94 -11.52 9.07
N ALA A 41 0.32 -10.46 9.59
CA ALA A 41 -0.08 -9.30 8.80
C ALA A 41 1.16 -8.58 8.22
N ILE A 42 2.20 -8.38 9.03
CA ILE A 42 3.49 -7.83 8.59
C ILE A 42 4.09 -8.71 7.49
N GLU A 43 4.19 -10.03 7.72
CA GLU A 43 4.75 -10.99 6.75
C GLU A 43 3.99 -11.00 5.42
N LEU A 44 2.65 -10.93 5.48
CA LEU A 44 1.81 -10.85 4.28
C LEU A 44 2.12 -9.60 3.45
N VAL A 45 2.25 -8.45 4.10
CA VAL A 45 2.56 -7.19 3.39
C VAL A 45 3.98 -7.20 2.88
N GLU A 46 4.97 -7.56 3.70
CA GLU A 46 6.38 -7.66 3.29
C GLU A 46 6.57 -8.59 2.09
N GLY A 47 5.89 -9.74 2.06
CA GLY A 47 5.94 -10.68 0.95
C GLY A 47 5.19 -10.22 -0.31
N SER A 48 4.33 -9.20 -0.20
CA SER A 48 3.59 -8.61 -1.33
C SER A 48 4.23 -7.34 -1.88
N LEU A 49 5.24 -6.77 -1.20
CA LEU A 49 5.88 -5.53 -1.62
C LEU A 49 6.71 -5.72 -2.90
N GLY A 50 6.53 -4.80 -3.83
CA GLY A 50 7.30 -4.71 -5.07
C GLY A 50 7.66 -3.27 -5.44
N PRO A 51 8.34 -3.06 -6.58
CA PRO A 51 8.78 -1.73 -7.00
C PRO A 51 7.64 -0.70 -7.16
N ASN A 52 6.45 -1.17 -7.57
CA ASN A 52 5.28 -0.32 -7.81
C ASN A 52 4.28 -0.34 -6.66
N SER A 53 4.70 -0.79 -5.48
CA SER A 53 3.78 -0.96 -4.37
C SER A 53 3.18 0.36 -3.87
N ASP A 54 1.90 0.31 -3.49
CA ASP A 54 1.18 1.45 -2.94
C ASP A 54 1.92 1.97 -1.67
N PRO A 55 2.22 3.27 -1.59
CA PRO A 55 2.76 3.90 -0.39
C PRO A 55 2.05 3.51 0.92
N ALA A 56 0.74 3.23 0.87
CA ALA A 56 -0.05 2.79 2.01
C ALA A 56 0.45 1.46 2.62
N ALA A 57 0.99 0.54 1.81
CA ALA A 57 1.55 -0.72 2.29
C ALA A 57 2.84 -0.50 3.10
N TYR A 58 3.69 0.42 2.63
CA TYR A 58 4.87 0.85 3.38
C TYR A 58 4.48 1.56 4.68
N TYR A 59 3.47 2.44 4.63
CA TYR A 59 2.98 3.11 5.83
C TYR A 59 2.44 2.12 6.86
N PHE A 60 1.68 1.11 6.42
CA PHE A 60 1.19 0.03 7.28
C PHE A 60 2.34 -0.69 8.00
N LEU A 61 3.41 -1.06 7.28
CA LEU A 61 4.58 -1.69 7.91
C LEU A 61 5.28 -0.76 8.91
N GLY A 62 5.40 0.52 8.57
CA GLY A 62 5.92 1.53 9.48
C GLY A 62 5.14 1.57 10.79
N TYR A 63 3.82 1.65 10.69
CA TYR A 63 2.91 1.64 11.83
C TYR A 63 2.98 0.34 12.64
N ALA A 64 2.97 -0.81 11.96
CA ALA A 64 3.02 -2.11 12.59
C ALA A 64 4.32 -2.29 13.39
N TYR A 65 5.46 -1.91 12.81
CA TYR A 65 6.75 -1.97 13.52
C TYR A 65 6.86 -0.93 14.64
N TYR A 66 6.22 0.23 14.49
CA TYR A 66 6.14 1.23 15.54
C TYR A 66 5.41 0.69 16.77
N GLU A 67 4.24 0.05 16.59
CA GLU A 67 3.50 -0.56 17.71
C GLU A 67 4.27 -1.71 18.38
N MET A 68 5.17 -2.37 17.66
CA MET A 68 6.06 -3.40 18.20
C MET A 68 7.35 -2.84 18.84
N GLN A 69 7.46 -1.53 18.98
CA GLN A 69 8.64 -0.83 19.49
C GLN A 69 9.93 -1.03 18.66
N ARG A 70 9.80 -1.46 17.40
CA ARG A 70 10.93 -1.66 16.46
C ARG A 70 11.20 -0.40 15.67
N MET A 71 11.77 0.59 16.35
CA MET A 71 11.88 1.96 15.87
C MET A 71 12.71 2.10 14.58
N GLU A 72 13.81 1.35 14.42
CA GLU A 72 14.61 1.46 13.19
C GLU A 72 13.83 0.97 11.97
N LYS A 73 13.08 -0.13 12.11
CA LYS A 73 12.23 -0.65 11.03
C LYS A 73 11.07 0.28 10.74
N ALA A 74 10.42 0.80 11.78
CA ALA A 74 9.33 1.76 11.63
C ALA A 74 9.78 2.97 10.80
N ALA A 75 10.90 3.59 11.20
CA ALA A 75 11.48 4.74 10.50
C ALA A 75 11.81 4.43 9.04
N LYS A 76 12.41 3.25 8.77
CA LYS A 76 12.69 2.80 7.41
C LYS A 76 11.42 2.78 6.55
N TYR A 77 10.36 2.13 7.02
CA TYR A 77 9.14 1.96 6.23
C TYR A 77 8.32 3.24 6.08
N PHE A 78 8.29 4.11 7.10
CA PHE A 78 7.70 5.44 6.96
C PHE A 78 8.44 6.28 5.92
N ASN A 79 9.77 6.22 5.90
CA ASN A 79 10.56 6.92 4.89
C ASN A 79 10.29 6.39 3.47
N GLU A 80 10.16 5.07 3.29
CA GLU A 80 9.78 4.48 1.99
C GLU A 80 8.39 4.95 1.50
N ALA A 81 7.43 5.08 2.41
CA ALA A 81 6.11 5.62 2.11
C ALA A 81 6.20 7.09 1.66
N TYR A 82 6.97 7.90 2.40
CA TYR A 82 7.21 9.31 2.11
C TYR A 82 7.89 9.53 0.75
N ILE A 83 8.95 8.77 0.44
CA ILE A 83 9.68 8.87 -0.84
C ILE A 83 8.74 8.65 -2.03
N ARG A 84 7.75 7.77 -1.90
CA ARG A 84 6.77 7.49 -2.97
C ARG A 84 5.63 8.49 -3.00
N ARG A 85 5.13 8.91 -1.84
CA ARG A 85 4.13 9.97 -1.72
C ARG A 85 4.47 10.87 -0.54
N PRO A 86 4.88 12.14 -0.80
CA PRO A 86 5.20 13.10 0.25
C PRO A 86 4.08 13.36 1.26
N PHE A 87 2.82 13.06 0.91
CA PHE A 87 1.67 13.06 1.82
C PHE A 87 1.93 12.25 3.10
N TYR A 88 2.66 11.13 3.01
CA TYR A 88 3.01 10.27 4.14
C TYR A 88 4.20 10.78 4.95
N SER A 89 4.49 12.09 4.89
CA SER A 89 5.59 12.70 5.65
C SER A 89 5.46 12.32 7.14
N PRO A 90 6.49 11.70 7.74
CA PRO A 90 6.51 11.46 9.18
C PRO A 90 6.68 12.78 9.97
N ILE A 91 6.97 13.87 9.27
CA ILE A 91 7.15 15.21 9.82
C ILE A 91 5.90 16.05 9.46
N PRO A 92 5.18 16.65 10.42
CA PRO A 92 4.04 17.52 10.14
C PRO A 92 4.45 18.66 9.19
N SER A 93 3.66 18.89 8.14
CA SER A 93 3.94 19.98 7.19
C SER A 93 3.92 21.32 7.92
N GLY A 94 5.10 21.90 8.18
CA GLY A 94 5.22 23.20 8.86
C GLY A 94 6.28 23.29 9.94
N SER A 95 6.96 22.19 10.32
CA SER A 95 8.13 22.28 11.21
C SER A 95 9.36 22.79 10.45
N LYS A 96 9.47 24.11 10.28
CA LYS A 96 10.75 24.79 10.10
C LYS A 96 11.28 25.22 11.45
#